data_AF-A0AB74LWB9-F1
#
_entry.id   AF-A0AB74LWB9-F1
#
_cell.length_a   1.000
_cell.length_b   1.000
_cell.length_c   1.000
_cell.angle_alpha   90.00
_cell.angle_beta   90.00
_cell.angle_gamma   90.00
#
_symmetry.space_group_name_H-M   'P 1'
#
loop_
_entity.id
_entity.type
_entity.pdbx_description
1 polymer ?
#
loop_
_entity_poly.entity_id
_entity_poly.type
_entity_poly.pdbx_seq_one_letter_code
_entity_poly.pdbx_strand_id
1 'polypeptide(L)' 'MPEITNLLAFALVSLGMVLTPGPNMVYLVSRSLSQGAGAGLVSLG' A
#
# COMPACT_ATOMS: atom_id res chain seq x y z
N MET A 1 -13.96 -15.84 -18.55
CA MET A 1 -13.56 -14.42 -18.52
C MET A 1 -14.26 -13.78 -17.33
N PRO A 2 -13.53 -13.16 -16.39
CA PRO A 2 -14.14 -12.54 -15.21
C PRO A 2 -15.15 -11.48 -15.65
N GLU A 3 -16.30 -11.49 -15.00
CA GLU A 3 -17.39 -10.55 -15.26
C GLU A 3 -16.98 -9.14 -14.82
N ILE A 4 -17.45 -8.09 -15.49
CA ILE A 4 -17.04 -6.70 -15.22
C ILE A 4 -17.32 -6.33 -13.75
N THR A 5 -18.40 -6.88 -13.17
CA THR A 5 -18.75 -6.69 -11.75
C THR A 5 -17.65 -7.19 -10.82
N ASN A 6 -17.01 -8.33 -11.13
CA ASN A 6 -15.92 -8.87 -10.31
C ASN A 6 -14.66 -8.00 -10.40
N LEU A 7 -14.38 -7.44 -11.58
CA LEU A 7 -13.25 -6.52 -11.77
C LEU A 7 -13.48 -5.20 -11.01
N LEU A 8 -14.70 -4.67 -11.03
CA LEU A 8 -15.06 -3.47 -10.28
C LEU A 8 -14.99 -3.69 -8.76
N ALA A 9 -15.50 -4.83 -8.28
CA ALA A 9 -15.41 -5.19 -6.86
C ALA A 9 -13.94 -5.33 -6.41
N PHE A 10 -13.11 -5.99 -7.21
CA PHE A 10 -11.67 -6.09 -6.95
C PHE A 10 -10.98 -4.72 -6.94
N ALA A 11 -11.29 -3.85 -7.91
CA ALA A 11 -10.74 -2.50 -7.98
C ALA A 11 -11.11 -1.67 -6.74
N LEU A 12 -12.36 -1.73 -6.29
CA LEU A 12 -12.82 -1.02 -5.09
C LEU A 12 -12.14 -1.52 -3.82
N VAL A 13 -12.04 -2.85 -3.64
CA VAL A 13 -11.41 -3.44 -2.47
C VAL A 13 -9.91 -3.14 -2.42
N SER A 14 -9.22 -3.28 -3.55
CA SER A 14 -7.78 -2.97 -3.64
C SER A 14 -7.50 -1.49 -3.41
N LEU A 15 -8.37 -0.59 -3.90
CA LEU A 15 -8.28 0.84 -3.64
C LEU A 15 -8.49 1.15 -2.15
N GLY A 16 -9.44 0.48 -1.48
CA GLY A 16 -9.64 0.58 -0.03
C GLY A 16 -8.41 0.13 0.78
N MET A 17 -7.75 -0.95 0.36
CA MET A 17 -6.51 -1.44 1.00
C MET A 17 -5.34 -0.46 0.84
N VAL A 18 -5.21 0.19 -0.32
CA VAL A 18 -4.15 1.18 -0.57
C VAL A 18 -4.41 2.49 0.19
N LEU A 19 -5.67 2.93 0.26
CA LEU A 19 -6.06 4.16 0.95
C LEU A 19 -5.99 4.03 2.47
N THR A 20 -6.06 2.81 2.99
CA THR A 20 -5.98 2.52 4.42
C THR A 20 -4.67 1.79 4.74
N PRO A 21 -3.49 2.40 4.47
CA PRO A 21 -2.23 1.76 4.77
C PRO A 21 -2.18 1.51 6.28
N GLY A 22 -1.85 0.28 6.68
CA GLY A 22 -1.70 -0.05 8.10
C GLY A 22 -0.60 0.79 8.76
N PRO A 23 -0.56 0.86 10.11
CA PRO A 23 0.42 1.66 10.84
C PRO A 23 1.88 1.36 10.46
N ASN A 24 2.16 0.11 10.06
CA ASN A 24 3.49 -0.30 9.60
C ASN A 24 3.89 0.36 8.26
N MET A 25 2.96 0.52 7.31
CA MET A 25 3.22 1.20 6.03
C MET A 25 3.35 2.71 6.19
N VAL A 26 2.52 3.33 7.04
CA VAL A 26 2.62 4.77 7.34
C VAL A 26 3.97 5.11 7.97
N TYR A 27 4.45 4.24 8.87
CA TYR A 27 5.78 4.37 9.46
C TYR A 27 6.89 4.25 8.41
N LEU A 28 6.79 3.27 7.52
CA LEU A 28 7.77 3.04 6.46
C LEU A 28 7.83 4.20 5.47
N VAL A 29 6.68 4.77 5.10
CA VAL A 29 6.58 5.98 4.26
C VAL A 29 7.18 7.18 4.98
N SER A 30 6.84 7.41 6.26
CA SER A 30 7.37 8.52 7.05
C SER A 30 8.90 8.44 7.17
N ARG A 31 9.43 7.24 7.38
CA ARG A 31 10.87 6.98 7.46
C ARG A 31 11.55 7.12 6.09
N SER A 32 10.93 6.65 5.02
CA SER A 32 11.45 6.79 3.64
C SER A 32 11.48 8.26 3.20
N LEU A 33 10.50 9.05 3.62
CA LEU A 33 10.44 10.49 3.34
C LEU A 33 11.51 11.26 4.13
N SER A 34 11.73 10.86 5.38
CA SER A 34 12.66 11.56 6.29
C SER A 34 14.13 11.13 6.15
N GLN A 35 14.39 9.85 5.83
CA GLN A 35 15.72 9.24 5.84
C GLN A 35 16.15 8.71 4.46
N GLY A 36 15.32 8.92 3.42
CA GLY A 36 15.56 8.44 2.05
C GLY A 36 15.01 7.03 1.79
N ALA A 37 14.83 6.70 0.50
CA ALA A 37 14.19 5.45 0.06
C ALA A 37 14.84 4.16 0.62
N GLY A 38 16.13 4.20 0.93
CA GLY A 38 16.85 3.08 1.55
C GLY A 38 16.37 2.73 2.96
N ALA A 39 15.88 3.70 3.74
CA ALA A 39 15.37 3.45 5.08
C ALA A 39 14.01 2.73 5.08
N GLY A 40 13.24 2.88 4.00
CA GLY A 40 12.05 2.09 3.74
C GLY A 40 12.37 0.62 3.47
N LEU A 41 13.34 0.36 2.59
CA LEU A 41 13.78 -0.99 2.25
C LEU A 41 14.37 -1.74 3.45
N VAL A 42 15.14 -1.07 4.32
CA VAL A 42 15.68 -1.70 5.54
C VAL A 42 14.59 -2.03 6.56
N SER A 43 13.46 -1.30 6.55
CA SER A 43 12.32 -1.62 7.43
C SER A 43 11.45 -2.79 6.92
N LEU A 44 11.69 -3.26 5.69
CA LEU A 44 11.08 -4.47 5.09
C LEU A 44 11.98 -5.71 5.22
N GLY A 45 13.24 -5.54 5.67
CA GLY A 45 14.21 -6.62 5.90
C GLY A 45 14.13 -7.22 7.29
#